data_AF-A0A8X6UXK7-F1
#
_entry.id   AF-A0A8X6UXK7-F1
#
_cell.length_a   1.000
_cell.length_b   1.000
_cell.length_c   1.000
_cell.angle_alpha   90.00
_cell.angle_beta   90.00
_cell.angle_gamma   90.00
#
_symmetry.space_group_name_H-M   'P 1'
#
loop_
_entity.id
_entity.type
_entity.pdbx_description
1 polymer ?
#
loop_
_entity_poly.entity_id
_entity_poly.type
_entity_poly.pdbx_seq_one_letter_code
_entity_poly.pdbx_strand_id
1 'polypeptide(L)' 'MTGHIFRNVILEQHVRLFRGAMGSEFLFMDDNALLHHANIVDKCPQSEDITRMDWPSYSPDLNTIEHV' A
#
# COMPACT_ATOMS: atom_id res chain seq x y z
N MET A 1 21.71 -9.39 -0.60
CA MET A 1 20.27 -9.48 -0.33
C MET A 1 19.70 -8.08 -0.52
N THR A 2 19.09 -7.82 -1.68
CA THR A 2 18.82 -6.47 -2.19
C THR A 2 17.51 -5.93 -1.60
N GLY A 3 17.43 -4.64 -1.25
CA GLY A 3 16.27 -4.00 -0.57
C GLY A 3 14.90 -4.20 -1.24
N HIS A 4 14.90 -4.62 -2.51
CA HIS A 4 13.72 -5.10 -3.23
C HIS A 4 13.03 -6.29 -2.57
N ILE A 5 13.74 -7.27 -2.00
CA ILE A 5 13.12 -8.47 -1.43
C ILE A 5 12.38 -8.13 -0.13
N PHE A 6 12.98 -7.28 0.71
CA PHE A 6 12.38 -6.88 1.98
C PHE A 6 11.11 -6.06 1.77
N ARG A 7 11.18 -5.00 0.97
CA ARG A 7 10.04 -4.08 0.83
C ARG A 7 8.85 -4.70 0.11
N ASN A 8 9.11 -5.53 -0.89
CA ASN A 8 8.07 -6.10 -1.73
C ASN A 8 7.33 -7.25 -1.03
N VAL A 9 8.08 -8.19 -0.47
CA VAL A 9 7.51 -9.35 0.22
C VAL A 9 6.83 -8.92 1.52
N ILE A 10 7.42 -8.00 2.29
CA ILE A 10 6.81 -7.55 3.54
C ILE A 10 5.52 -6.77 3.26
N LEU A 11 5.51 -5.84 2.31
CA LEU A 11 4.31 -5.06 2.00
C LEU A 11 3.18 -5.94 1.46
N GLU A 12 3.47 -6.84 0.52
CA GLU A 12 2.47 -7.78 -0.04
C GLU A 12 1.86 -8.68 1.04
N GLN A 13 2.69 -9.24 1.92
CA GLN A 13 2.20 -10.11 2.99
C GLN A 13 1.34 -9.35 4.02
N HIS A 14 1.67 -8.10 4.32
CA HIS A 14 0.86 -7.28 5.22
C HIS A 14 -0.47 -6.90 4.58
N VAL A 15 -0.45 -6.44 3.32
CA VAL A 15 -1.65 -6.09 2.57
C VAL A 15 -2.61 -7.29 2.49
N ARG A 16 -2.11 -8.48 2.14
CA ARG A 16 -2.88 -9.73 2.14
C ARG A 16 -3.50 -10.07 3.48
N LEU A 17 -2.72 -9.96 4.55
CA LEU A 17 -3.17 -10.29 5.90
C LEU A 17 -4.36 -9.40 6.31
N PHE A 18 -4.22 -8.09 6.09
CA PHE A 18 -5.26 -7.12 6.42
C PHE A 18 -6.46 -7.22 5.49
N ARG A 19 -6.25 -7.49 4.20
CA ARG A 19 -7.33 -7.77 3.24
C ARG A 19 -8.13 -9.01 3.63
N GLY A 20 -7.46 -10.10 4.04
CA GLY A 20 -8.14 -11.30 4.50
C GLY A 20 -8.99 -11.08 5.76
N ALA A 21 -8.54 -10.19 6.66
CA ALA A 21 -9.25 -9.87 7.89
C ALA A 21 -10.41 -8.88 7.69
N MET A 22 -10.23 -7.84 6.86
CA MET A 22 -11.22 -6.77 6.64
C MET A 22 -12.14 -7.00 5.44
N GLY A 23 -11.81 -7.95 4.56
CA GLY A 23 -12.65 -8.28 3.40
C GLY A 23 -12.73 -7.15 2.36
N SER A 24 -13.89 -7.02 1.72
CA SER A 24 -14.12 -6.08 0.62
C SER A 24 -14.07 -4.61 1.03
N GLU A 25 -14.17 -4.31 2.33
CA GLU A 25 -14.09 -2.95 2.88
C GLU A 25 -12.64 -2.46 3.00
N PHE A 26 -11.65 -3.33 2.75
CA PHE A 26 -10.24 -2.97 2.83
C PHE A 26 -9.83 -1.98 1.74
N LEU A 27 -9.33 -0.83 2.17
CA LEU A 27 -8.79 0.24 1.32
C LEU A 27 -7.29 0.38 1.57
N PHE A 28 -6.48 0.35 0.52
CA PHE A 28 -5.04 0.58 0.61
C PHE A 28 -4.71 2.07 0.43
N MET A 29 -4.00 2.66 1.39
CA MET A 29 -3.53 4.04 1.38
C MET A 29 -2.00 4.07 1.27
N ASP A 30 -1.47 4.88 0.36
CA ASP A 30 -0.04 5.17 0.23
C ASP A 30 0.20 6.65 -0.06
N ASP A 31 1.42 7.12 0.22
CA ASP A 31 1.85 8.51 0.08
C ASP A 31 2.19 8.91 -1.38
N ASN A 32 1.95 8.03 -2.34
CA ASN A 32 2.29 8.18 -3.75
C ASN A 32 3.79 8.50 -4.00
N ALA A 33 4.67 8.17 -3.05
CA ALA A 33 6.10 8.38 -3.25
C ALA A 33 6.61 7.50 -4.40
N LEU A 34 7.44 8.06 -5.29
CA LEU A 34 7.89 7.41 -6.54
C LEU A 34 8.53 6.02 -6.34
N LEU A 35 9.13 5.78 -5.17
CA LEU A 35 9.70 4.49 -4.81
C LEU A 35 8.62 3.41 -4.59
N HIS A 36 7.39 3.79 -4.23
CA HIS A 36 6.22 2.93 -4.03
C HIS A 36 5.51 2.60 -5.35
N HIS A 37 5.53 3.53 -6.31
CA HIS A 37 4.75 3.44 -7.55
C HIS A 37 5.18 2.30 -8.50
N ALA A 38 6.45 1.85 -8.45
CA ALA A 38 7.05 1.21 -9.62
C ALA A 38 6.80 -0.30 -9.84
N ASN A 39 6.13 -1.06 -8.97
CA ASN A 39 5.84 -2.47 -9.33
C ASN A 39 4.79 -3.21 -8.48
N ILE A 40 4.62 -2.86 -7.21
CA ILE A 40 3.75 -3.61 -6.28
C ILE A 40 2.47 -2.88 -5.93
N VAL A 41 2.52 -1.55 -5.79
CA VAL A 41 1.33 -0.74 -5.54
C VAL A 41 0.34 -0.80 -6.71
N ASP A 42 0.80 -1.09 -7.93
CA ASP A 42 -0.10 -1.27 -9.07
C ASP A 42 -0.60 -2.72 -9.21
N LYS A 43 0.30 -3.70 -9.10
CA LYS A 43 -0.03 -5.12 -9.37
C LYS A 43 -0.70 -5.84 -8.21
N CYS A 44 -0.24 -5.63 -6.97
CA CYS A 44 -0.76 -6.37 -5.81
C CYS A 44 -2.22 -5.96 -5.51
N PRO A 45 -2.56 -4.66 -5.41
CA PRO A 45 -3.94 -4.25 -5.20
C PRO A 45 -4.89 -4.73 -6.31
N GLN A 46 -4.46 -4.65 -7.58
CA GLN A 46 -5.25 -5.18 -8.70
C GLN A 46 -5.44 -6.71 -8.63
N SER A 47 -4.42 -7.47 -8.21
CA SER A 47 -4.50 -8.94 -8.13
C SER A 47 -5.36 -9.46 -6.98
N GLU A 48 -5.57 -8.64 -5.94
CA GLU A 48 -6.30 -9.00 -4.71
C GLU A 48 -7.66 -8.32 -4.59
N ASP A 49 -8.11 -7.65 -5.66
CA ASP A 49 -9.36 -6.87 -5.71
C ASP A 49 -9.40 -5.75 -4.65
N ILE A 50 -8.22 -5.23 -4.30
CA ILE A 50 -8.07 -4.18 -3.29
C ILE A 50 -8.23 -2.84 -3.97
N THR A 51 -9.17 -2.05 -3.47
CA THR A 51 -9.33 -0.67 -3.91
C THR A 51 -8.21 0.16 -3.30
N ARG A 52 -7.49 0.89 -4.15
CA ARG A 52 -6.52 1.90 -3.73
C ARG A 52 -7.26 3.23 -3.53
N MET A 53 -6.95 3.94 -2.45
CA MET A 53 -7.42 5.32 -2.29
C MET A 53 -6.57 6.24 -3.17
N ASP A 54 -7.22 7.08 -3.98
CA ASP A 54 -6.53 8.17 -4.68
C ASP A 54 -6.03 9.19 -3.66
N TRP A 55 -4.71 9.22 -3.44
CA TRP A 55 -4.08 10.15 -2.52
C TRP A 55 -3.42 11.33 -3.26
N PRO A 56 -3.69 12.59 -2.86
CA PRO A 56 -3.03 13.74 -3.45
C PRO A 56 -1.54 13.78 -3.11
N SER A 57 -0.70 14.02 -4.12
CA SER A 57 0.74 14.22 -3.92
C SER A 57 1.00 15.41 -2.98
N TYR A 58 2.02 15.32 -2.13
CA TYR A 58 2.44 16.37 -1.18
C TYR A 58 1.40 16.74 -0.10
N SER A 59 0.58 15.78 0.34
CA SER A 59 -0.36 15.97 1.46
C SER A 59 0.04 15.13 2.68
N PRO A 60 1.14 15.49 3.38
CA PRO A 60 1.55 14.83 4.63
C PRO A 60 0.54 15.05 5.76
N ASP A 61 -0.17 16.17 5.74
CA ASP A 61 -1.22 16.54 6.71
C ASP A 61 -2.41 15.57 6.74
N LEU A 62 -2.62 14.82 5.66
CA LEU A 62 -3.67 13.83 5.58
C LEU A 62 -3.22 12.46 6.10
N ASN A 63 -1.91 12.21 6.24
CA ASN A 63 -1.41 10.91 6.64
C ASN A 63 -1.56 10.74 8.16
N THR A 64 -2.57 9.99 8.58
CA THR A 64 -2.84 9.72 10.00
C THR A 64 -1.69 8.99 10.71
N ILE A 65 -0.78 8.36 9.97
CA ILE A 65 0.41 7.70 10.54
C ILE A 65 1.45 8.73 11.02
N GLU A 66 1.48 9.95 10.47
CA GLU A 66 2.40 11.01 10.92
C GLU A 66 1.97 11.67 12.24
N HIS A 67 0.76 11.36 12.73
CA HIS A 67 0.19 11.91 13.95
C HIS A 67 0.08 10.89 15.11
N VAL A 68 0.70 9.72 14.98
CA VAL A 68 0.78 8.68 16.02
C VAL A 68 1.91 8.92 17.01
#